data_AF-A0A8T5N0I5-F1
#
_entry.id   AF-A0A8T5N0I5-F1
#
_cell.length_a   1.000
_cell.length_b   1.000
_cell.length_c   1.000
_cell.angle_alpha   90.00
_cell.angle_beta   90.00
_cell.angle_gamma   90.00
#
_symmetry.space_group_name_H-M   'P 1'
#
loop_
_entity.id
_entity.type
_entity.pdbx_description
1 polymer ?
#
loop_
_entity_poly.entity_id
_entity_poly.type
_entity_poly.pdbx_seq_one_letter_code
_entity_poly.pdbx_strand_id
1 'polypeptide(L)'
;MEKRSDSTNRLIYTLILLGIFILIGIGTFVVNAFNTNEPSVFGHSIGEMDWSKSIPSLKADTLEAGSINLGGVPRTSWPAEGISSGFCVFSRTQTGCPAGWTRDSGFDSRTIRGAATPGGIDGSESHTHTGVSHTHTGGSYALTAANLAAHTHSYTTLAGSGTPGYSYWLIPDSGTGAKPLSVNTGSAGSGTAHSHGATSASGTGATSSTSSWPPYMNVIVCCKN
;
A
#
# COMPACT_ATOMS: atom_id res chain seq x y z
N MET A 1 16.11 64.20 8.04
CA MET A 1 14.98 63.60 7.30
C MET A 1 15.17 62.09 7.31
N GLU A 2 14.09 61.37 7.60
CA GLU A 2 13.82 60.02 7.09
C GLU A 2 14.62 58.82 7.63
N LYS A 3 14.05 58.17 8.67
CA LYS A 3 14.29 56.76 9.03
C LYS A 3 13.02 56.12 9.63
N ARG A 4 11.85 56.38 9.02
CA ARG A 4 10.55 55.80 9.41
C ARG A 4 10.03 54.73 8.45
N SER A 5 10.77 54.37 7.39
CA SER A 5 10.29 53.42 6.36
C SER A 5 10.45 51.93 6.73
N ASP A 6 11.35 51.57 7.65
CA ASP A 6 11.69 50.15 7.88
C ASP A 6 10.67 49.37 8.71
N SER A 7 9.98 49.99 9.67
CA SER A 7 9.01 49.26 10.50
C SER A 7 7.71 48.95 9.76
N THR A 8 7.26 49.88 8.90
CA THR A 8 6.03 49.73 8.11
C THR A 8 6.16 48.58 7.11
N ASN A 9 7.31 48.45 6.45
CA ASN A 9 7.56 47.37 5.51
C ASN A 9 7.55 46.00 6.20
N ARG A 10 8.17 45.88 7.38
CA ARG A 10 8.17 44.63 8.16
C ARG A 10 6.77 44.19 8.56
N LEU A 11 5.92 45.14 8.99
CA LEU A 11 4.53 44.85 9.36
C LEU A 11 3.71 44.37 8.14
N ILE A 12 3.87 45.04 7.00
CA ILE A 12 3.18 44.68 5.76
C ILE A 12 3.56 43.25 5.31
N TYR A 13 4.86 42.92 5.29
CA TYR A 13 5.29 41.57 4.90
C TYR A 13 4.80 40.48 5.86
N THR A 14 4.72 40.78 7.16
CA THR A 14 4.20 39.84 8.16
C THR A 14 2.72 39.54 7.93
N LEU A 15 1.92 40.57 7.61
CA LEU A 15 0.49 40.42 7.32
C LEU A 15 0.24 39.66 6.00
N ILE A 16 1.05 39.92 4.97
CA ILE A 16 0.96 39.20 3.69
C ILE A 16 1.24 37.70 3.90
N LEU A 17 2.31 37.36 4.62
CA LEU A 17 2.66 35.97 4.89
C LEU A 17 1.57 35.26 5.70
N LEU A 18 1.02 35.89 6.73
CA LEU A 18 -0.08 35.34 7.51
C LEU A 18 -1.33 35.06 6.64
N GLY A 19 -1.66 35.97 5.72
CA GLY A 19 -2.76 35.78 4.78
C GLY A 19 -2.56 34.57 3.86
N ILE A 20 -1.34 34.34 3.36
CA ILE A 20 -1.01 33.18 2.52
C ILE A 20 -1.20 31.87 3.31
N PHE A 21 -0.72 31.80 4.56
CA PHE A 21 -0.89 30.60 5.38
C PHE A 21 -2.36 30.27 5.67
N ILE A 22 -3.19 31.29 5.92
CA ILE A 22 -4.64 31.09 6.13
C ILE A 22 -5.30 30.54 4.86
N LEU A 23 -4.98 31.09 3.69
CA LEU A 23 -5.54 30.62 2.41
C LEU A 23 -5.14 29.18 2.09
N ILE A 24 -3.88 28.80 2.33
CA ILE A 24 -3.42 27.42 2.15
C ILE A 24 -4.15 26.47 3.12
N GLY A 25 -4.30 26.86 4.39
CA GLY A 25 -5.02 26.06 5.39
C GLY A 25 -6.51 25.85 5.07
N ILE A 26 -7.18 26.88 4.56
CA ILE A 26 -8.58 26.76 4.10
C ILE A 26 -8.66 25.86 2.87
N GLY A 27 -7.74 26.02 1.90
CA GLY A 27 -7.72 25.19 0.70
C GLY A 27 -7.55 23.70 1.00
N THR A 28 -6.63 23.34 1.90
CA THR A 28 -6.43 21.94 2.28
C THR A 28 -7.62 21.39 3.07
N PHE A 29 -8.24 22.17 3.95
CA PHE A 29 -9.44 21.76 4.68
C PHE A 29 -10.64 21.53 3.74
N VAL A 30 -10.87 22.43 2.79
CA VAL A 30 -11.96 22.28 1.80
C VAL A 30 -11.73 21.07 0.90
N VAL A 31 -10.50 20.87 0.39
CA VAL A 31 -10.20 19.67 -0.41
C VAL A 31 -10.43 18.40 0.41
N ASN A 32 -10.02 18.36 1.68
CA ASN A 32 -10.20 17.15 2.50
C ASN A 32 -11.65 16.92 2.95
N ALA A 33 -12.43 17.99 3.16
CA ALA A 33 -13.83 17.88 3.56
C ALA A 33 -14.76 17.50 2.41
N PHE A 34 -14.40 17.82 1.16
CA PHE A 34 -15.22 17.53 -0.02
C PHE A 34 -14.66 16.42 -0.93
N ASN A 35 -13.49 15.86 -0.61
CA ASN A 35 -12.96 14.68 -1.31
C ASN A 35 -13.61 13.39 -0.77
N THR A 36 -14.95 13.33 -0.84
CA THR A 36 -15.74 12.12 -0.60
C THR A 36 -15.65 11.21 -1.81
N ASN A 37 -14.44 10.79 -2.18
CA ASN A 37 -14.20 9.70 -3.12
C ASN A 37 -14.48 8.33 -2.50
N GLU A 38 -15.22 8.26 -1.39
CA GLU A 38 -15.86 7.01 -1.04
C GLU A 38 -16.89 6.72 -2.15
N PRO A 39 -16.72 5.63 -2.93
CA PRO A 39 -17.76 5.22 -3.84
C PRO A 39 -19.04 5.05 -3.03
N SER A 40 -20.16 5.55 -3.54
CA SER A 40 -21.47 5.38 -2.89
C SER A 40 -21.59 3.94 -2.42
N VAL A 41 -21.58 3.74 -1.10
CA VAL A 41 -21.79 2.43 -0.49
C VAL A 41 -23.19 2.04 -0.91
N PHE A 42 -23.30 1.23 -1.98
CA PHE A 42 -24.52 0.66 -2.56
C PHE A 42 -25.81 1.19 -1.94
N GLY A 43 -26.08 2.46 -2.22
CA GLY A 43 -27.35 3.08 -1.89
C GLY A 43 -28.29 2.59 -2.96
N HIS A 44 -29.04 1.54 -2.64
CA HIS A 44 -30.04 1.03 -3.54
C HIS A 44 -30.95 2.19 -3.96
N SER A 45 -30.95 2.53 -5.25
CA SER A 45 -31.76 3.63 -5.74
C SER A 45 -33.25 3.34 -5.48
N ILE A 46 -34.06 4.38 -5.31
CA ILE A 46 -35.51 4.24 -5.19
C ILE A 46 -36.03 3.75 -6.56
N GLY A 47 -36.07 2.43 -6.73
CA GLY A 47 -36.28 1.75 -8.02
C GLY A 47 -35.43 0.48 -8.19
N GLU A 48 -34.45 0.24 -7.33
CA GLU A 48 -33.68 -1.00 -7.35
C GLU A 48 -34.54 -2.17 -6.85
N MET A 49 -34.51 -3.25 -7.62
CA MET A 49 -35.28 -4.46 -7.39
C MET A 49 -34.87 -5.10 -6.05
N ASP A 50 -35.69 -4.88 -5.03
CA ASP A 50 -35.53 -5.45 -3.70
C ASP A 50 -35.81 -6.97 -3.72
N TRP A 51 -34.77 -7.78 -3.91
CA TRP A 51 -34.85 -9.24 -3.84
C TRP A 51 -35.07 -9.76 -2.40
N SER A 52 -35.00 -8.88 -1.38
CA SER A 52 -35.29 -9.27 0.02
C SER A 52 -36.79 -9.41 0.27
N LYS A 53 -37.61 -8.74 -0.55
CA LYS A 53 -39.01 -9.14 -0.73
C LYS A 53 -39.00 -10.40 -1.57
N SER A 54 -38.90 -11.52 -0.85
CA SER A 54 -39.20 -12.88 -1.30
C SER A 54 -40.07 -12.84 -2.54
N ILE A 55 -39.54 -13.32 -3.67
CA ILE A 55 -40.30 -13.54 -4.91
C ILE A 55 -41.64 -14.09 -4.47
N PRO A 56 -42.76 -13.36 -4.66
CA PRO A 56 -44.05 -13.68 -4.05
C PRO A 56 -44.29 -15.13 -4.32
N SER A 57 -44.29 -15.92 -3.23
CA SER A 57 -44.07 -17.35 -3.22
C SER A 57 -44.54 -17.92 -4.54
N LEU A 58 -43.60 -18.27 -5.43
CA LEU A 58 -43.89 -19.29 -6.41
C LEU A 58 -44.45 -20.40 -5.55
N LYS A 59 -45.78 -20.58 -5.62
CA LYS A 59 -46.43 -21.73 -5.04
C LYS A 59 -45.52 -22.86 -5.44
N ALA A 60 -45.15 -23.69 -4.47
CA ALA A 60 -44.48 -24.94 -4.74
C ALA A 60 -45.44 -25.78 -5.60
N ASP A 61 -45.57 -25.42 -6.87
CA ASP A 61 -45.89 -26.31 -7.97
C ASP A 61 -44.68 -27.20 -8.00
N THR A 62 -44.78 -28.24 -7.18
CA THR A 62 -44.13 -29.53 -7.32
C THR A 62 -42.96 -29.46 -8.28
N LEU A 63 -41.79 -29.16 -7.71
CA LEU A 63 -40.50 -29.37 -8.36
C LEU A 63 -40.34 -30.89 -8.52
N GLU A 64 -41.14 -31.51 -9.39
CA GLU A 64 -40.83 -32.83 -9.89
C GLU A 64 -39.47 -32.69 -10.57
N ALA A 65 -38.51 -33.47 -10.07
CA ALA A 65 -37.12 -33.43 -10.44
C ALA A 65 -36.97 -33.54 -11.97
N GLY A 66 -36.83 -32.40 -12.66
CA GLY A 66 -36.51 -32.40 -14.09
C GLY A 66 -37.01 -31.25 -14.94
N SER A 67 -37.87 -30.34 -14.47
CA SER A 67 -38.30 -29.20 -15.33
C SER A 67 -38.34 -27.86 -14.61
N ILE A 68 -37.60 -26.88 -15.14
CA ILE A 68 -37.80 -25.46 -14.84
C ILE A 68 -38.89 -24.97 -15.79
N ASN A 69 -40.09 -24.72 -15.27
CA ASN A 69 -41.23 -24.25 -16.05
C ASN A 69 -41.22 -22.71 -16.09
N LEU A 70 -40.70 -22.11 -17.17
CA LEU A 70 -40.65 -20.66 -17.38
C LEU A 70 -41.94 -20.09 -17.99
N GLY A 71 -43.11 -20.63 -17.63
CA GLY A 71 -44.40 -20.09 -18.06
C GLY A 71 -45.06 -20.81 -19.24
N GLY A 72 -45.13 -22.15 -19.20
CA GLY A 72 -46.12 -22.89 -19.99
C GLY A 72 -45.57 -23.75 -21.14
N VAL A 73 -44.25 -23.84 -21.31
CA VAL A 73 -43.65 -24.89 -22.14
C VAL A 73 -42.66 -25.66 -21.28
N PRO A 74 -43.02 -26.85 -20.76
CA PRO A 74 -42.06 -27.76 -20.18
C PRO A 74 -41.01 -28.09 -21.23
N ARG A 75 -39.85 -27.43 -21.16
CA ARG A 75 -38.72 -27.76 -22.03
C ARG A 75 -38.02 -28.97 -21.43
N THR A 76 -38.43 -30.15 -21.88
CA THR A 76 -37.74 -31.42 -21.61
C THR A 76 -36.37 -31.49 -22.30
N SER A 77 -36.07 -30.53 -23.16
CA SER A 77 -34.75 -30.32 -23.75
C SER A 77 -34.51 -28.83 -23.98
N TRP A 78 -33.27 -28.39 -23.70
CA TRP A 78 -32.77 -27.13 -24.26
C TRP A 78 -32.86 -27.23 -25.79
N PRO A 79 -33.26 -26.16 -26.51
CA PRO A 79 -33.33 -26.22 -27.96
C PRO A 79 -31.94 -26.56 -28.49
N ALA A 80 -31.79 -27.74 -29.08
CA ALA A 80 -30.56 -28.17 -29.74
C ALA A 80 -30.16 -27.20 -30.88
N GLU A 81 -31.11 -26.41 -31.35
CA GLU A 81 -30.99 -25.50 -32.50
C GLU A 81 -30.64 -24.05 -32.13
N GLY A 82 -30.39 -23.74 -30.85
CA GLY A 82 -30.20 -22.34 -30.41
C GLY A 82 -28.77 -21.82 -30.38
N ILE A 83 -27.77 -22.69 -30.46
CA ILE A 83 -26.37 -22.31 -30.29
C ILE A 83 -25.66 -22.39 -31.63
N SER A 84 -25.19 -21.23 -32.11
CA SER A 84 -24.43 -21.16 -33.36
C SER A 84 -23.11 -21.93 -33.25
N SER A 85 -22.68 -22.53 -34.37
CA SER A 85 -21.33 -23.07 -34.53
C SER A 85 -20.27 -22.03 -34.14
N GLY A 86 -19.20 -22.49 -33.50
CA GLY A 86 -18.11 -21.65 -32.98
C GLY A 86 -18.31 -21.09 -31.56
N PHE A 87 -19.49 -21.24 -30.95
CA PHE A 87 -19.68 -20.86 -29.55
C PHE A 87 -18.96 -21.85 -28.62
N CYS A 88 -18.23 -21.36 -27.63
CA CYS A 88 -17.43 -22.18 -26.71
C CYS A 88 -17.91 -22.08 -25.27
N VAL A 89 -17.82 -23.19 -24.53
CA VAL A 89 -18.12 -23.29 -23.10
C VAL A 89 -16.89 -23.76 -22.32
N PHE A 90 -16.77 -23.27 -21.09
CA PHE A 90 -15.72 -23.63 -20.14
C PHE A 90 -16.29 -24.52 -19.06
N SER A 91 -15.67 -25.66 -18.79
CA SER A 91 -16.06 -26.51 -17.68
C SER A 91 -14.87 -27.03 -16.91
N ARG A 92 -14.92 -26.88 -15.58
CA ARG A 92 -13.94 -27.46 -14.65
C ARG A 92 -14.22 -28.93 -14.33
N THR A 93 -15.45 -29.40 -14.53
CA THR A 93 -15.90 -30.71 -14.04
C THR A 93 -16.16 -31.72 -15.16
N GLN A 94 -16.34 -31.25 -16.40
CA GLN A 94 -16.47 -32.15 -17.54
C GLN A 94 -15.15 -32.82 -17.86
N THR A 95 -15.19 -34.11 -18.19
CA THR A 95 -14.03 -34.91 -18.62
C THR A 95 -13.90 -34.99 -20.14
N GLY A 96 -14.90 -34.52 -20.88
CA GLY A 96 -14.94 -34.50 -22.34
C GLY A 96 -16.00 -33.54 -22.87
N CYS A 97 -16.00 -33.34 -24.18
CA CYS A 97 -16.98 -32.46 -24.82
C CYS A 97 -18.31 -33.18 -25.05
N PRO A 98 -19.45 -32.50 -24.86
CA PRO A 98 -20.76 -33.05 -25.19
C PRO A 98 -20.87 -33.41 -26.69
N ALA A 99 -21.85 -34.26 -27.03
CA ALA A 99 -22.11 -34.62 -28.43
C ALA A 99 -22.37 -33.37 -29.30
N GLY A 100 -21.69 -33.30 -30.44
CA GLY A 100 -21.75 -32.14 -31.35
C GLY A 100 -20.93 -30.94 -30.90
N TRP A 101 -19.97 -31.14 -29.98
CA TRP A 101 -18.94 -30.17 -29.60
C TRP A 101 -17.56 -30.82 -29.73
N THR A 102 -16.54 -30.00 -29.97
CA THR A 102 -15.15 -30.43 -30.07
C THR A 102 -14.30 -29.64 -29.08
N ARG A 103 -13.31 -30.29 -28.47
CA ARG A 103 -12.36 -29.60 -27.59
C ARG A 103 -11.52 -28.64 -28.40
N ASP A 104 -11.42 -27.40 -27.94
CA ASP A 104 -10.47 -26.44 -28.49
C ASP A 104 -9.19 -26.43 -27.62
N SER A 105 -8.21 -27.23 -28.06
CA SER A 105 -6.89 -27.31 -27.40
C SER A 105 -6.07 -26.04 -27.58
N GLY A 106 -6.52 -25.10 -28.42
CA GLY A 106 -5.93 -23.77 -28.53
C GLY A 106 -5.99 -22.99 -27.21
N PHE A 107 -6.87 -23.36 -26.28
CA PHE A 107 -7.00 -22.75 -24.95
C PHE A 107 -6.24 -23.49 -23.82
N ASP A 108 -5.63 -24.64 -24.10
CA ASP A 108 -4.93 -25.41 -23.07
C ASP A 108 -3.74 -24.61 -22.51
N SER A 109 -3.59 -24.60 -21.19
CA SER A 109 -2.56 -23.85 -20.46
C SER A 109 -2.55 -22.34 -20.74
N ARG A 110 -3.69 -21.75 -21.11
CA ARG A 110 -3.80 -20.31 -21.40
C ARG A 110 -4.87 -19.64 -20.56
N THR A 111 -4.63 -18.38 -20.23
CA THR A 111 -5.67 -17.49 -19.69
C THR A 111 -6.38 -16.79 -20.84
N ILE A 112 -7.69 -16.62 -20.68
CA ILE A 112 -8.55 -16.06 -21.74
C ILE A 112 -8.66 -14.56 -21.56
N ARG A 113 -8.48 -13.84 -22.66
CA ARG A 113 -8.67 -12.40 -22.74
C ARG A 113 -9.67 -12.10 -23.84
N GLY A 114 -10.64 -11.22 -23.58
CA GLY A 114 -11.52 -10.69 -24.62
C GLY A 114 -10.73 -9.80 -25.60
N ALA A 115 -10.94 -10.02 -26.90
CA ALA A 115 -10.32 -9.25 -27.96
C ALA A 115 -11.35 -8.92 -29.06
N ALA A 116 -11.20 -7.77 -29.72
CA ALA A 116 -12.08 -7.37 -30.83
C ALA A 116 -11.90 -8.24 -32.08
N THR A 117 -10.70 -8.79 -32.27
CA THR A 117 -10.40 -9.77 -33.30
C THR A 117 -9.91 -11.05 -32.61
N PRO A 118 -10.54 -12.21 -32.88
CA PRO A 118 -10.07 -13.48 -32.34
C PRO A 118 -8.64 -13.79 -32.79
N GLY A 119 -7.84 -14.35 -31.88
CA GLY A 119 -6.46 -14.76 -32.15
C GLY A 119 -5.43 -14.07 -31.27
N GLY A 120 -4.16 -14.30 -31.61
CA GLY A 120 -3.01 -13.85 -30.83
C GLY A 120 -2.68 -14.82 -29.69
N ILE A 121 -1.41 -15.21 -29.61
CA ILE A 121 -0.86 -15.98 -28.51
C ILE A 121 0.29 -15.16 -27.93
N ASP A 122 0.00 -14.40 -26.89
CA ASP A 122 1.02 -13.58 -26.23
C ASP A 122 0.87 -13.72 -24.71
N GLY A 123 1.88 -13.26 -23.99
CA GLY A 123 2.06 -13.48 -22.57
C GLY A 123 3.14 -14.52 -22.29
N SER A 124 3.66 -14.47 -21.07
CA SER A 124 4.71 -15.37 -20.59
C SER A 124 4.28 -15.98 -19.27
N GLU A 125 4.49 -17.30 -19.12
CA GLU A 125 4.34 -18.06 -17.86
C GLU A 125 5.21 -17.51 -16.72
N SER A 126 6.18 -16.67 -17.02
CA SER A 126 6.97 -15.95 -16.03
C SER A 126 7.13 -14.49 -16.39
N HIS A 127 7.10 -13.62 -15.39
CA HIS A 127 7.64 -12.28 -15.53
C HIS A 127 8.71 -12.07 -14.47
N THR A 128 9.68 -11.21 -14.78
CA THR A 128 10.72 -10.83 -13.84
C THR A 128 10.53 -9.37 -13.46
N HIS A 129 10.61 -9.09 -12.16
CA HIS A 129 10.70 -7.72 -11.69
C HIS A 129 12.16 -7.26 -11.85
N THR A 130 12.38 -6.34 -12.78
CA THR A 130 13.67 -5.62 -12.88
C THR A 130 13.67 -4.49 -11.86
N GLY A 131 13.95 -4.80 -10.59
CA GLY A 131 14.21 -3.77 -9.60
C GLY A 131 15.61 -3.20 -9.72
N VAL A 132 15.80 -1.98 -9.22
CA VAL A 132 17.12 -1.35 -9.15
C VAL A 132 17.97 -2.15 -8.15
N SER A 133 18.98 -2.86 -8.65
CA SER A 133 20.03 -3.40 -7.80
C SER A 133 21.04 -2.29 -7.52
N HIS A 134 21.39 -2.10 -6.25
CA HIS A 134 22.43 -1.17 -5.87
C HIS A 134 23.49 -1.89 -5.04
N THR A 135 24.73 -1.46 -5.22
CA THR A 135 25.88 -1.98 -4.48
C THR A 135 26.33 -0.93 -3.49
N HIS A 136 26.45 -1.32 -2.23
CA HIS A 136 27.16 -0.49 -1.25
C HIS A 136 28.66 -0.69 -1.47
N THR A 137 29.35 0.34 -1.97
CA THR A 137 30.81 0.33 -2.17
C THR A 137 31.59 0.71 -0.91
N GLY A 138 30.90 0.99 0.20
CA GLY A 138 31.53 1.26 1.49
C GLY A 138 32.02 -0.03 2.15
N GLY A 139 33.35 -0.22 2.20
CA GLY A 139 33.95 -1.18 3.12
C GLY A 139 33.73 -0.75 4.57
N SER A 140 33.93 -1.67 5.53
CA SER A 140 33.92 -1.34 6.95
C SER A 140 34.85 -0.15 7.23
N TYR A 141 34.29 0.98 7.64
CA TYR A 141 35.07 2.16 7.99
C TYR A 141 35.28 2.19 9.50
N ALA A 142 36.52 1.99 9.93
CA ALA A 142 36.87 2.25 11.32
C ALA A 142 36.97 3.76 11.51
N LEU A 143 36.02 4.35 12.25
CA LEU A 143 36.16 5.74 12.68
C LEU A 143 37.37 5.83 13.61
N THR A 144 38.41 6.51 13.14
CA THR A 144 39.55 6.87 14.00
C THR A 144 39.23 8.15 14.77
N ALA A 145 39.96 8.41 15.85
CA ALA A 145 39.85 9.67 16.58
C ALA A 145 40.08 10.92 15.69
N ALA A 146 40.79 10.76 14.56
CA ALA A 146 41.00 11.83 13.58
C ALA A 146 39.75 12.13 12.71
N ASN A 147 38.78 11.21 12.65
CA ASN A 147 37.56 11.37 11.86
C ASN A 147 36.37 11.92 12.66
N LEU A 148 36.47 11.92 13.99
CA LEU A 148 35.49 12.54 14.86
C LEU A 148 35.93 13.99 15.08
N ALA A 149 35.15 14.95 14.57
CA ALA A 149 35.37 16.34 14.94
C ALA A 149 35.36 16.45 16.47
N ALA A 150 36.38 17.09 17.03
CA ALA A 150 36.47 17.32 18.45
C ALA A 150 35.17 17.98 18.92
N HIS A 151 34.44 17.30 19.80
CA HIS A 151 33.23 17.81 20.40
C HIS A 151 33.37 17.74 21.91
N THR A 152 32.80 18.73 22.58
CA THR A 152 32.84 18.83 24.04
C THR A 152 31.53 18.31 24.62
N HIS A 153 31.62 17.37 25.55
CA HIS A 153 30.48 17.02 26.37
C HIS A 153 30.33 18.04 27.50
N SER A 154 29.15 18.63 27.63
CA SER A 154 28.78 19.42 28.81
C SER A 154 28.12 18.50 29.81
N TYR A 155 28.78 18.22 30.93
CA TYR A 155 28.13 17.59 32.08
C TYR A 155 28.11 18.60 33.23
N THR A 156 26.96 18.70 33.88
CA THR A 156 26.76 19.64 34.98
C THR A 156 27.05 18.92 36.28
N THR A 157 28.19 19.22 36.91
CA THR A 157 28.43 18.80 38.30
C THR A 157 27.99 19.91 39.24
N LEU A 158 27.05 19.63 40.14
CA LEU A 158 26.84 20.49 41.29
C LEU A 158 28.02 20.30 42.25
N ALA A 159 28.92 21.28 42.31
CA ALA A 159 29.93 21.36 43.37
C ALA A 159 29.22 21.75 44.68
N GLY A 160 28.71 20.76 45.40
CA GLY A 160 28.30 20.94 46.78
C GLY A 160 29.56 21.18 47.63
N SER A 161 29.70 22.36 48.22
CA SER A 161 30.63 22.59 49.34
C SER A 161 30.08 21.88 50.58
N GLY A 162 30.04 20.56 50.53
CA GLY A 162 29.65 19.69 51.63
C GLY A 162 30.91 19.09 52.24
N THR A 163 31.00 19.18 53.56
CA THR A 163 31.97 18.50 54.43
C THR A 163 32.20 17.05 53.98
N PRO A 164 33.45 16.52 54.01
CA PRO A 164 33.73 15.15 53.56
C PRO A 164 32.90 14.16 54.38
N GLY A 165 32.03 13.36 53.73
CA GLY A 165 31.39 12.23 54.41
C GLY A 165 30.01 11.78 53.93
N TYR A 166 29.34 12.50 53.04
CA TYR A 166 27.99 12.08 52.59
C TYR A 166 27.94 11.80 51.09
N SER A 167 27.78 10.52 50.76
CA SER A 167 27.44 10.03 49.41
C SER A 167 26.06 10.56 49.02
N TYR A 168 26.02 11.62 48.21
CA TYR A 168 24.76 12.24 47.79
C TYR A 168 24.09 11.43 46.68
N TRP A 169 22.90 10.91 46.98
CA TRP A 169 21.86 10.68 45.98
C TRP A 169 21.49 12.03 45.36
N LEU A 170 21.49 12.12 44.03
CA LEU A 170 21.17 13.34 43.28
C LEU A 170 19.72 13.77 43.56
N ILE A 171 19.51 14.66 44.53
CA ILE A 171 18.25 15.37 44.70
C ILE A 171 18.33 16.67 43.87
N PRO A 172 17.36 16.95 42.98
CA PRO A 172 17.31 18.22 42.27
C PRO A 172 17.05 19.34 43.28
N ASP A 173 18.00 20.26 43.40
CA ASP A 173 17.95 21.41 44.31
C ASP A 173 16.84 22.38 43.86
N SER A 174 15.87 22.65 44.74
CA SER A 174 14.80 23.63 44.56
C SER A 174 15.16 25.02 45.14
N GLY A 175 16.42 25.23 45.51
CA GLY A 175 16.92 26.47 46.10
C GLY A 175 17.19 27.58 45.08
N THR A 176 16.52 28.72 45.27
CA THR A 176 16.74 29.99 44.57
C THR A 176 18.06 30.64 45.00
N GLY A 177 19.17 30.12 44.48
CA GLY A 177 20.49 30.73 44.65
C GLY A 177 21.38 30.39 43.47
N ALA A 178 21.75 31.39 42.66
CA ALA A 178 22.63 31.23 41.52
C ALA A 178 24.02 30.78 41.96
N LYS A 179 24.26 29.47 42.07
CA LYS A 179 25.61 28.93 42.20
C LYS A 179 26.26 28.92 40.80
N PRO A 180 27.50 29.40 40.65
CA PRO A 180 28.16 29.43 39.35
C PRO A 180 28.27 28.00 38.81
N LEU A 181 27.68 27.77 37.65
CA LEU A 181 27.77 26.52 36.91
C LEU A 181 29.23 26.37 36.46
N SER A 182 30.03 25.59 37.18
CA SER A 182 31.36 25.24 36.73
C SER A 182 31.23 24.16 35.66
N VAL A 183 31.21 24.58 34.39
CA VAL A 183 31.24 23.66 33.25
C VAL A 183 32.67 23.16 33.12
N ASN A 184 32.92 21.90 33.51
CA ASN A 184 34.20 21.27 33.19
C ASN A 184 34.17 20.86 31.71
N THR A 185 34.75 21.69 30.85
CA THR A 185 34.87 21.44 29.41
C THR A 185 35.99 20.45 29.06
N GLY A 186 36.65 19.84 30.05
CA GLY A 186 37.83 18.99 29.87
C GLY A 186 37.56 17.51 29.59
N SER A 187 36.31 17.04 29.60
CA SER A 187 36.02 15.63 29.29
C SER A 187 35.97 15.41 27.78
N ALA A 188 37.13 15.12 27.20
CA ALA A 188 37.21 14.50 25.88
C ALA A 188 36.72 13.06 26.02
N GLY A 189 35.62 12.70 25.34
CA GLY A 189 35.16 11.31 25.28
C GLY A 189 36.31 10.40 24.88
N SER A 190 36.51 9.30 25.59
CA SER A 190 37.64 8.41 25.34
C SER A 190 37.59 7.89 23.90
N GLY A 191 38.55 8.34 23.09
CA GLY A 191 38.66 8.10 21.65
C GLY A 191 39.02 6.67 21.28
N THR A 192 38.46 5.67 21.96
CA THR A 192 38.59 4.28 21.53
C THR A 192 37.80 4.12 20.24
N ALA A 193 38.53 3.87 19.15
CA ALA A 193 37.92 3.55 17.87
C ALA A 193 36.94 2.40 18.06
N HIS A 194 35.71 2.59 17.58
CA HIS A 194 34.70 1.54 17.54
C HIS A 194 34.19 1.41 16.11
N SER A 195 33.73 0.21 15.77
CA SER A 195 33.23 -0.10 14.44
C SER A 195 31.72 0.11 14.41
N HIS A 196 31.25 0.92 13.48
CA HIS A 196 29.86 0.83 13.01
C HIS A 196 29.87 -0.28 11.97
N GLY A 197 29.21 -1.40 12.26
CA GLY A 197 29.22 -2.60 11.40
C GLY A 197 29.01 -2.28 9.92
N ALA A 198 29.51 -3.15 9.04
CA ALA A 198 29.46 -2.91 7.61
C ALA A 198 28.02 -2.66 7.15
N THR A 199 27.76 -1.53 6.50
CA THR A 199 26.50 -1.27 5.78
C THR A 199 26.40 -2.08 4.48
N SER A 200 27.30 -3.04 4.27
CA SER A 200 27.61 -3.69 3.00
C SER A 200 26.62 -4.77 2.57
N ALA A 201 25.43 -4.85 3.16
CA ALA A 201 24.37 -5.70 2.62
C ALA A 201 23.85 -5.03 1.34
N SER A 202 24.43 -5.37 0.20
CA SER A 202 23.89 -4.95 -1.11
C SER A 202 22.47 -5.47 -1.24
N GLY A 203 21.54 -4.58 -1.57
CA GLY A 203 20.16 -4.95 -1.88
C GLY A 203 20.09 -5.38 -3.33
N THR A 204 19.68 -6.63 -3.58
CA THR A 204 19.25 -7.01 -4.92
C THR A 204 17.81 -6.53 -5.11
N GLY A 205 17.57 -5.66 -6.09
CA GLY A 205 16.22 -5.21 -6.45
C GLY A 205 15.37 -6.30 -7.10
N ALA A 206 15.97 -7.45 -7.44
CA ALA A 206 15.24 -8.61 -7.92
C ALA A 206 14.46 -9.25 -6.77
N THR A 207 13.18 -8.89 -6.64
CA THR A 207 12.23 -9.74 -5.94
C THR A 207 12.07 -11.00 -6.78
N SER A 208 12.25 -12.18 -6.16
CA SER A 208 12.30 -13.51 -6.78
C SER A 208 11.44 -13.69 -8.04
N SER A 209 11.93 -14.47 -9.00
CA SER A 209 11.20 -14.91 -10.20
C SER A 209 10.06 -15.89 -9.91
N THR A 210 9.55 -15.91 -8.68
CA THR A 210 8.44 -16.77 -8.29
C THR A 210 7.21 -16.33 -9.07
N SER A 211 6.74 -17.23 -9.93
CA SER A 211 5.52 -17.14 -10.72
C SER A 211 4.36 -16.66 -9.83
N SER A 212 3.98 -15.39 -9.98
CA SER A 212 2.87 -14.79 -9.23
C SER A 212 1.60 -14.80 -10.07
N TRP A 213 1.35 -15.91 -10.76
CA TRP A 213 0.08 -16.06 -11.46
C TRP A 213 -1.04 -15.97 -10.42
N PRO A 214 -2.09 -15.18 -10.67
CA PRO A 214 -3.32 -15.32 -9.94
C PRO A 214 -3.73 -16.81 -9.94
N PRO A 215 -4.30 -17.32 -8.85
CA PRO A 215 -4.79 -18.70 -8.81
C PRO A 215 -5.60 -19.02 -10.08
N TYR A 216 -5.17 -20.03 -10.84
CA TYR A 216 -5.86 -20.46 -12.06
C TYR A 216 -6.61 -21.77 -11.83
N MET A 217 -7.61 -22.02 -12.67
CA MET A 217 -8.38 -23.25 -12.66
C MET A 217 -8.19 -23.97 -13.99
N ASN A 218 -7.92 -25.28 -13.93
CA ASN A 218 -7.95 -26.13 -15.11
C ASN A 218 -9.40 -26.29 -15.58
N VAL A 219 -9.65 -25.96 -16.84
CA VAL A 219 -10.97 -26.12 -17.49
C VAL A 219 -10.77 -26.78 -18.84
N ILE A 220 -11.77 -27.54 -19.28
CA ILE A 220 -11.88 -27.96 -20.67
C ILE A 220 -12.71 -26.91 -21.41
N VAL A 221 -12.22 -26.51 -22.59
CA VAL A 221 -12.94 -25.63 -23.51
C VAL A 221 -13.51 -26.49 -24.63
N CYS A 222 -14.83 -26.46 -24.77
CA CYS A 222 -15.53 -27.18 -25.83
C CYS A 222 -16.25 -26.16 -26.69
N CYS A 223 -16.06 -26.23 -28.01
CA CYS A 223 -16.72 -25.36 -28.98
C CYS A 223 -17.73 -26.15 -29.80
N LYS A 224 -18.87 -25.53 -30.09
CA LYS A 224 -19.96 -26.12 -30.84
C LYS A 224 -19.53 -26.31 -32.29
N ASN A 225 -19.68 -27.52 -32.82
CA ASN A 225 -19.43 -27.83 -34.24
C ASN A 225 -20.40 -27.08 -35.13
#